data_AF-A0A0C3GRD9-F1
#
_entry.id   AF-A0A0C3GRD9-F1
#
_cell.length_a   1.000
_cell.length_b   1.000
_cell.length_c   1.000
_cell.angle_alpha   90.00
_cell.angle_beta   90.00
_cell.angle_gamma   90.00
#
_symmetry.space_group_name_H-M   'P 1'
#
loop_
_entity.id
_entity.type
_entity.pdbx_description
1 polymer ?
#
loop_
_entity_poly.entity_id
_entity_poly.type
_entity_poly.pdbx_seq_one_letter_code
_entity_poly.pdbx_strand_id
1 'polypeptide(L)'
;MSQLQYYAYPGSGEAKRTQFSYSQAVRVADRIECAGQGGWDPTTDKFHLEINAQIDQAFANVDLNLRHAGGKGWSQVFRVNSYHVPLNNEALAAMVRNFKKWMPNHQPIWTCVGVSRLGEDDMRVEIEVSAFDPEGAVAARDEKQGNLILQIRE
;
A
#
# COMPACT_ATOMS: atom_id res chain seq x y z
N MET A 1 -20.22 -8.57 -10.59
CA MET A 1 -18.80 -8.22 -10.39
C MET A 1 -18.71 -6.80 -9.85
N SER A 2 -17.72 -6.50 -9.02
CA SER A 2 -17.50 -5.12 -8.53
C SER A 2 -17.23 -4.17 -9.70
N GLN A 3 -17.72 -2.94 -9.62
CA GLN A 3 -17.45 -1.89 -10.61
C GLN A 3 -16.14 -1.14 -10.33
N LEU A 4 -15.47 -1.45 -9.22
CA LEU A 4 -14.21 -0.81 -8.83
C LEU A 4 -13.02 -1.43 -9.57
N GLN A 5 -11.96 -0.66 -9.72
CA GLN A 5 -10.70 -1.12 -10.29
C GLN A 5 -9.77 -1.60 -9.17
N TYR A 6 -9.35 -2.86 -9.24
CA TYR A 6 -8.46 -3.49 -8.27
C TYR A 6 -7.09 -3.72 -8.90
N TYR A 7 -6.05 -3.61 -8.07
CA TYR A 7 -4.67 -3.64 -8.48
C TYR A 7 -3.89 -4.65 -7.65
N ALA A 8 -2.99 -5.37 -8.30
CA ALA A 8 -1.99 -6.21 -7.69
C ALA A 8 -0.69 -5.96 -8.47
N TYR A 9 0.31 -5.39 -7.81
CA TYR A 9 1.60 -5.12 -8.46
C TYR A 9 2.32 -6.44 -8.78
N PRO A 10 3.16 -6.47 -9.84
CA PRO A 10 3.85 -7.68 -10.26
C PRO A 10 4.67 -8.35 -9.16
N GLY A 11 4.81 -9.67 -9.25
CA GLY A 11 5.54 -10.47 -8.27
C GLY A 11 4.68 -10.78 -7.05
N SER A 12 5.09 -10.34 -5.86
CA SER A 12 4.41 -10.71 -4.61
C SER A 12 2.95 -10.25 -4.55
N GLY A 13 2.58 -9.11 -5.17
CA GLY A 13 1.19 -8.63 -5.19
C GLY A 13 0.27 -9.59 -5.96
N GLU A 14 0.68 -10.04 -7.14
CA GLU A 14 -0.05 -11.01 -7.96
C GLU A 14 -0.06 -12.41 -7.33
N ALA A 15 1.06 -12.83 -6.74
CA ALA A 15 1.16 -14.09 -6.02
C ALA A 15 0.17 -14.12 -4.85
N LYS A 16 0.15 -13.08 -4.02
CA LYS A 16 -0.79 -12.93 -2.90
C LYS A 16 -2.24 -12.87 -3.37
N ARG A 17 -2.53 -12.23 -4.51
CA ARG A 17 -3.87 -12.26 -5.11
C ARG A 17 -4.34 -13.66 -5.44
N THR A 18 -3.46 -14.46 -6.05
CA THR A 18 -3.77 -15.85 -6.41
C THR A 18 -3.90 -16.74 -5.18
N GLN A 19 -2.97 -16.61 -4.23
CA GLN A 19 -2.88 -17.47 -3.06
C GLN A 19 -3.92 -17.17 -1.97
N PHE A 20 -4.18 -15.88 -1.71
CA PHE A 20 -5.00 -15.42 -0.58
C PHE A 20 -6.30 -14.72 -0.99
N SER A 21 -6.57 -14.61 -2.29
CA SER A 21 -7.84 -14.07 -2.81
C SER A 21 -8.14 -12.61 -2.43
N TYR A 22 -7.12 -11.75 -2.35
CA TYR A 22 -7.28 -10.30 -2.14
C TYR A 22 -6.42 -9.46 -3.10
N SER A 23 -6.75 -8.17 -3.25
CA SER A 23 -5.97 -7.24 -4.10
C SER A 23 -5.17 -6.28 -3.24
N GLN A 24 -4.03 -5.81 -3.77
CA GLN A 24 -3.13 -4.92 -3.03
C GLN A 24 -3.68 -3.50 -2.90
N ALA A 25 -4.40 -3.02 -3.92
CA ALA A 25 -5.07 -1.73 -3.85
C ALA A 25 -6.39 -1.74 -4.63
N VAL A 26 -7.23 -0.77 -4.32
CA VAL A 26 -8.47 -0.48 -5.06
C VAL A 26 -8.63 1.03 -5.21
N ARG A 27 -9.13 1.47 -6.36
CA ARG A 27 -9.56 2.85 -6.56
C ARG A 27 -11.04 3.01 -6.23
N VAL A 28 -11.35 3.96 -5.35
CA VAL A 28 -12.70 4.27 -4.89
C VAL A 28 -12.93 5.77 -4.97
N ALA A 29 -13.79 6.20 -5.90
CA ALA A 29 -13.97 7.62 -6.22
C ALA A 29 -12.61 8.31 -6.43
N ASP A 30 -12.28 9.28 -5.59
CA ASP A 30 -11.05 10.09 -5.68
C ASP A 30 -9.93 9.55 -4.79
N ARG A 31 -10.04 8.30 -4.34
CA ARG A 31 -9.13 7.67 -3.38
C ARG A 31 -8.50 6.40 -3.91
N ILE A 32 -7.31 6.12 -3.39
CA ILE A 32 -6.67 4.81 -3.46
C ILE A 32 -6.68 4.24 -2.05
N GLU A 33 -7.26 3.05 -1.88
CA GLU A 33 -7.20 2.28 -0.64
C GLU A 33 -6.20 1.14 -0.83
N CYS A 34 -5.20 1.06 0.04
CA CYS A 34 -4.22 -0.01 0.05
C CYS A 34 -4.58 -1.07 1.10
N ALA A 35 -4.44 -2.34 0.74
CA ALA A 35 -4.28 -3.40 1.72
C ALA A 35 -2.99 -3.20 2.54
N GLY A 36 -2.93 -3.81 3.72
CA GLY A 36 -1.77 -3.75 4.59
C GLY A 36 -0.49 -4.19 3.89
N GLN A 37 0.55 -3.35 3.93
CA GLN A 37 1.87 -3.64 3.40
C GLN A 37 2.85 -3.92 4.54
N GLY A 38 3.51 -5.07 4.48
CA GLY A 38 4.61 -5.45 5.36
C GLY A 38 5.96 -5.30 4.66
N GLY A 39 7.04 -5.60 5.36
CA GLY A 39 8.41 -5.47 4.82
C GLY A 39 8.92 -6.69 4.06
N TRP A 40 8.09 -7.29 3.21
CA TRP A 40 8.53 -8.31 2.26
C TRP A 40 9.26 -7.67 1.07
N ASP A 41 10.24 -8.35 0.51
CA ASP A 41 10.80 -8.00 -0.79
C ASP A 41 9.74 -8.27 -1.88
N PRO A 42 9.42 -7.29 -2.74
CA PRO A 42 8.29 -7.42 -3.66
C PRO A 42 8.51 -8.48 -4.76
N THR A 43 9.76 -8.95 -4.94
CA THR A 43 10.15 -9.92 -5.97
C THR A 43 10.33 -11.32 -5.39
N THR A 44 10.95 -11.44 -4.23
CA THR A 44 11.35 -12.72 -3.62
C THR A 44 10.49 -13.14 -2.44
N ASP A 45 9.61 -12.25 -1.96
CA ASP A 45 8.73 -12.43 -0.80
C ASP A 45 9.46 -12.67 0.53
N LYS A 46 10.78 -12.41 0.59
CA LYS A 46 11.59 -12.56 1.79
C LYS A 46 11.45 -11.35 2.70
N PHE A 47 11.52 -11.58 4.01
CA PHE A 47 11.46 -10.53 5.02
C PHE A 47 12.85 -10.14 5.52
N HIS A 48 13.03 -8.85 5.79
CA HIS A 48 14.08 -8.41 6.71
C HIS A 48 13.71 -8.82 8.14
N LEU A 49 14.64 -9.44 8.86
CA LEU A 49 14.44 -9.80 10.27
C LEU A 49 14.68 -8.62 11.23
N GLU A 50 15.44 -7.62 10.79
CA GLU A 50 15.72 -6.40 11.54
C GLU A 50 14.58 -5.39 11.33
N ILE A 51 14.11 -4.78 12.42
CA ILE A 51 12.86 -4.01 12.48
C ILE A 51 12.92 -2.73 11.64
N ASN A 52 14.03 -2.00 11.64
CA ASN A 52 14.17 -0.76 10.87
C ASN A 52 14.15 -1.05 9.37
N ALA A 53 14.90 -2.04 8.91
CA ALA A 53 14.94 -2.46 7.52
C ALA A 53 13.57 -2.98 7.06
N GLN A 54 12.87 -3.72 7.92
CA GLN A 54 11.54 -4.21 7.59
C GLN A 54 10.51 -3.07 7.50
N ILE A 55 10.58 -2.08 8.39
CA ILE A 55 9.74 -0.87 8.30
C ILE A 55 10.08 -0.05 7.05
N ASP A 56 11.37 0.16 6.75
CA ASP A 56 11.80 0.85 5.54
C ASP A 56 11.26 0.16 4.27
N GLN A 57 11.31 -1.18 4.23
CA GLN A 57 10.76 -1.97 3.14
C GLN A 57 9.23 -1.88 3.07
N ALA A 58 8.53 -1.90 4.21
CA ALA A 58 7.07 -1.72 4.25
C ALA A 58 6.68 -0.35 3.67
N PHE A 59 7.44 0.71 3.96
CA PHE A 59 7.24 2.02 3.34
C PHE A 59 7.49 2.01 1.83
N ALA A 60 8.54 1.34 1.36
CA ALA A 60 8.79 1.17 -0.07
C ALA A 60 7.65 0.40 -0.76
N ASN A 61 7.09 -0.62 -0.12
CA ASN A 61 5.97 -1.40 -0.64
C ASN A 61 4.68 -0.60 -0.73
N VAL A 62 4.39 0.29 0.25
CA VAL A 62 3.29 1.24 0.13
C VAL A 62 3.46 2.16 -1.07
N ASP A 63 4.67 2.71 -1.29
CA ASP A 63 4.94 3.59 -2.43
C ASP A 63 4.74 2.84 -3.76
N LEU A 64 5.28 1.63 -3.87
CA LEU A 64 5.09 0.75 -5.01
C LEU A 64 3.60 0.50 -5.28
N ASN A 65 2.85 0.14 -4.24
CA ASN A 65 1.43 -0.21 -4.36
C ASN A 65 0.59 1.00 -4.82
N LEU A 66 0.82 2.17 -4.21
CA LEU A 66 0.16 3.42 -4.61
C LEU A 66 0.47 3.81 -6.06
N ARG A 67 1.75 3.73 -6.46
CA ARG A 67 2.18 4.06 -7.83
C ARG A 67 1.62 3.08 -8.85
N HIS A 68 1.61 1.79 -8.53
CA HIS A 68 1.02 0.77 -9.40
C HIS A 68 -0.48 0.98 -9.58
N ALA A 69 -1.17 1.50 -8.55
CA ALA A 69 -2.57 1.91 -8.66
C ALA A 69 -2.77 3.24 -9.42
N GLY A 70 -1.71 3.84 -9.97
CA GLY A 70 -1.75 5.10 -10.74
C GLY A 70 -1.56 6.37 -9.89
N GLY A 71 -1.25 6.24 -8.60
CA GLY A 71 -0.98 7.37 -7.71
C GLY A 71 0.45 7.91 -7.80
N LYS A 72 0.71 8.98 -7.04
CA LYS A 72 2.00 9.68 -6.93
C LYS A 72 2.81 9.27 -5.68
N GLY A 73 2.41 8.15 -5.05
CA GLY A 73 3.08 7.60 -3.87
C GLY A 73 2.69 8.31 -2.56
N TRP A 74 3.60 8.29 -1.58
CA TRP A 74 3.35 8.79 -0.22
C TRP A 74 2.89 10.24 -0.12
N SER A 75 3.23 11.09 -1.09
CA SER A 75 2.80 12.51 -1.13
C SER A 75 1.27 12.70 -1.11
N GLN A 76 0.49 11.67 -1.44
CA GLN A 76 -0.97 11.71 -1.48
C GLN A 76 -1.64 11.06 -0.26
N VAL A 77 -0.87 10.43 0.63
CA VAL A 77 -1.40 9.67 1.77
C VAL A 77 -1.91 10.62 2.84
N PHE A 78 -3.18 10.50 3.21
CA PHE A 78 -3.76 11.33 4.28
C PHE A 78 -4.06 10.53 5.55
N ARG A 79 -4.24 9.20 5.45
CA ARG A 79 -4.53 8.30 6.58
C ARG A 79 -3.56 7.14 6.59
N VAL A 80 -3.00 6.85 7.76
CA VAL A 80 -2.16 5.68 8.02
C VAL A 80 -2.69 4.93 9.24
N ASN A 81 -2.85 3.62 9.11
CA ASN A 81 -2.95 2.70 10.24
C ASN A 81 -1.70 1.80 10.22
N SER A 82 -1.05 1.60 11.37
CA SER A 82 0.05 0.64 11.45
C SER A 82 -0.05 -0.28 12.66
N TYR A 83 0.25 -1.55 12.40
CA TYR A 83 0.17 -2.66 13.35
C TYR A 83 1.56 -3.26 13.54
N HIS A 84 1.96 -3.52 14.79
CA HIS A 84 3.34 -3.85 15.14
C HIS A 84 3.46 -5.06 16.06
N VAL A 85 4.51 -5.85 15.85
CA VAL A 85 4.88 -7.03 16.66
C VAL A 85 6.41 -7.08 16.82
N PRO A 86 6.99 -6.60 17.94
CA PRO A 86 6.38 -5.81 19.00
C PRO A 86 6.30 -4.31 18.64
N LEU A 87 5.37 -3.59 19.27
CA LEU A 87 5.40 -2.13 19.29
C LEU A 87 6.39 -1.64 20.36
N ASN A 88 7.53 -1.08 19.94
CA ASN A 88 8.54 -0.51 20.83
C ASN A 88 9.03 0.87 20.33
N ASN A 89 9.89 1.53 21.11
CA ASN A 89 10.42 2.86 20.77
C ASN A 89 11.25 2.87 19.47
N GLU A 90 11.91 1.76 19.15
CA GLU A 90 12.69 1.62 17.91
C GLU A 90 11.77 1.58 16.68
N ALA A 91 10.71 0.79 16.71
CA ALA A 91 9.69 0.75 15.66
C ALA A 91 9.00 2.11 15.49
N LEU A 92 8.66 2.78 16.59
CA LEU A 92 8.09 4.14 16.55
C LEU A 92 9.06 5.16 15.91
N ALA A 93 10.34 5.11 16.28
CA ALA A 93 11.35 5.97 15.70
C ALA A 93 11.52 5.72 14.19
N ALA A 94 11.46 4.46 13.76
CA ALA A 94 11.50 4.09 12.34
C ALA A 94 10.30 4.60 11.54
N MET A 95 9.08 4.50 12.10
CA MET A 95 7.86 5.08 11.50
C MET A 95 8.00 6.60 11.34
N VAL A 96 8.41 7.31 12.40
CA VAL A 96 8.57 8.77 12.38
C VAL A 96 9.63 9.21 11.37
N ARG A 97 10.78 8.52 11.31
CA ARG A 97 11.83 8.80 10.32
C ARG A 97 11.28 8.67 8.90
N ASN A 98 10.54 7.60 8.62
CA ASN A 98 9.97 7.39 7.30
C ASN A 98 8.86 8.41 6.96
N PHE A 99 7.98 8.78 7.90
CA PHE A 99 7.01 9.84 7.64
C PHE A 99 7.69 11.15 7.22
N LYS A 100 8.76 11.55 7.92
CA LYS A 100 9.53 12.75 7.54
C LYS A 100 10.20 12.63 6.17
N LYS A 101 10.72 11.44 5.82
CA LYS A 101 11.36 11.17 4.53
C LYS A 101 10.38 11.19 3.37
N TRP A 102 9.27 10.48 3.50
CA TRP A 102 8.32 10.20 2.41
C TRP A 102 7.22 11.24 2.27
N MET A 103 6.90 11.97 3.35
CA MET A 103 5.91 13.04 3.39
C MET A 103 6.51 14.32 3.99
N PRO A 104 7.54 14.92 3.35
CA PRO A 104 8.18 16.12 3.91
C PRO A 104 7.26 17.35 3.93
N ASN A 105 6.19 17.34 3.12
CA ASN A 105 5.33 18.50 2.89
C ASN A 105 3.97 18.42 3.59
N HIS A 106 3.66 17.32 4.29
CA HIS A 106 2.42 17.17 5.07
C HIS A 106 2.57 16.10 6.15
N GLN A 107 1.62 16.04 7.09
CA GLN A 107 1.56 14.99 8.10
C GLN A 107 0.20 14.29 7.99
N PRO A 108 0.16 12.95 7.84
CA PRO A 108 -1.10 12.22 7.79
C PRO A 108 -1.71 12.10 9.20
N ILE A 109 -3.00 11.79 9.27
CA ILE A 109 -3.56 11.20 10.50
C ILE A 109 -2.97 9.80 10.66
N TRP A 110 -2.61 9.41 11.89
CA TRP A 110 -1.97 8.14 12.15
C TRP A 110 -2.51 7.45 13.41
N THR A 111 -2.94 6.20 13.25
CA THR A 111 -3.24 5.28 14.34
C THR A 111 -2.16 4.20 14.40
N CYS A 112 -1.58 3.98 15.58
CA CYS A 112 -0.52 3.01 15.82
C CYS A 112 -0.93 2.02 16.91
N VAL A 113 -0.90 0.72 16.62
CA VAL A 113 -1.40 -0.33 17.51
C VAL A 113 -0.40 -1.49 17.61
N GLY A 114 -0.13 -1.95 18.82
CA GLY A 114 0.54 -3.23 19.04
C GLY A 114 -0.46 -4.37 18.94
N VAL A 115 -0.13 -5.41 18.16
CA VAL A 115 -0.97 -6.60 17.98
C VAL A 115 -0.23 -7.86 18.41
N SER A 116 -0.94 -8.99 18.54
CA SER A 116 -0.31 -10.25 18.96
C SER A 116 0.40 -11.00 17.83
N ARG A 117 -0.04 -10.83 16.58
CA ARG A 117 0.50 -11.48 15.38
C ARG A 117 0.07 -10.73 14.11
N LEU A 118 0.81 -10.90 13.01
CA LEU A 118 0.51 -10.41 11.65
C LEU A 118 0.31 -11.58 10.68
N GLY A 119 0.11 -11.30 9.38
CA GLY A 119 -0.18 -12.32 8.36
C GLY A 119 0.87 -13.45 8.30
N GLU A 120 2.15 -13.09 8.30
CA GLU A 120 3.28 -14.02 8.26
C GLU A 120 4.08 -13.99 9.57
N ASP A 121 4.74 -15.10 9.90
CA ASP A 121 5.43 -15.27 11.20
C ASP A 121 6.63 -14.33 11.36
N ASP A 122 7.29 -13.95 10.25
CA ASP A 122 8.42 -13.01 10.24
C ASP A 122 7.98 -11.54 10.07
N MET A 123 6.69 -11.26 9.89
CA MET A 123 6.21 -9.88 9.88
C MET A 123 6.30 -9.27 11.28
N ARG A 124 6.82 -8.05 11.34
CA ARG A 124 6.90 -7.19 12.54
C ARG A 124 6.12 -5.89 12.37
N VAL A 125 5.78 -5.52 11.14
CA VAL A 125 4.96 -4.35 10.83
C VAL A 125 4.01 -4.64 9.67
N GLU A 126 2.82 -4.05 9.75
CA GLU A 126 1.87 -3.96 8.64
C GLU A 126 1.29 -2.53 8.58
N ILE A 127 1.33 -1.92 7.40
CA ILE A 127 0.94 -0.52 7.16
C ILE A 127 -0.20 -0.46 6.14
N GLU A 128 -1.35 0.01 6.56
CA GLU A 128 -2.54 0.27 5.72
C GLU A 128 -2.65 1.78 5.50
N VAL A 129 -2.88 2.19 4.24
CA VAL A 129 -2.98 3.62 3.91
C VAL A 129 -4.19 3.93 3.02
N SER A 130 -4.70 5.14 3.16
CA SER A 130 -5.61 5.77 2.20
C SER A 130 -4.93 7.00 1.60
N ALA A 131 -4.96 7.11 0.28
CA ALA A 131 -4.45 8.26 -0.46
C ALA A 131 -5.56 9.00 -1.20
N PHE A 132 -5.43 10.32 -1.33
CA PHE A 132 -6.35 11.19 -2.07
C PHE A 132 -5.71 11.60 -3.40
N ASP A 133 -6.36 11.25 -4.50
CA ASP A 133 -5.85 11.41 -5.86
C ASP A 133 -6.99 11.69 -6.87
N PRO A 134 -7.62 12.88 -6.81
CA PRO A 134 -8.73 13.23 -7.71
C PRO A 134 -8.32 13.31 -9.18
N GLU A 135 -7.11 13.79 -9.48
CA GLU A 135 -6.59 13.85 -10.86
C GLU A 135 -6.40 12.46 -11.45
N GLY A 136 -5.74 11.55 -10.72
CA GLY A 136 -5.58 10.17 -11.19
C GLY A 136 -6.91 9.41 -11.23
N ALA A 137 -7.91 9.81 -10.44
CA ALA A 137 -9.25 9.23 -10.53
C ALA A 137 -9.97 9.60 -11.82
N VAL A 138 -9.76 10.80 -12.36
CA VAL A 138 -10.27 11.17 -13.70
C VAL A 138 -9.58 10.32 -14.76
N ALA A 139 -8.24 10.25 -14.75
CA ALA A 139 -7.48 9.46 -15.71
C ALA A 139 -7.91 7.98 -15.72
N ALA A 140 -8.07 7.36 -14.54
CA ALA A 140 -8.49 5.97 -14.43
C ALA A 140 -9.91 5.72 -14.96
N ARG A 141 -10.82 6.70 -14.86
CA ARG A 141 -12.18 6.59 -15.44
C ARG A 141 -12.14 6.67 -16.95
N ASP A 142 -11.35 7.59 -17.49
CA ASP A 142 -11.21 7.79 -18.93
C ASP A 142 -10.58 6.57 -19.61
N GLU A 143 -9.53 5.99 -19.01
CA GLU A 143 -8.93 4.73 -19.48
C GLU A 143 -9.93 3.57 -19.52
N LYS A 144 -10.73 3.43 -18.45
CA LYS A 144 -11.75 2.38 -18.38
C LYS A 144 -12.83 2.56 -19.45
N GLN A 145 -13.24 3.80 -19.73
CA GLN A 145 -14.21 4.11 -20.77
C GLN A 145 -13.62 3.87 -22.17
N GLY A 146 -12.37 4.26 -22.40
CA GLY A 146 -11.66 3.99 -23.66
C GLY A 146 -11.55 2.49 -23.98
N ASN A 147 -11.16 1.69 -22.99
CA ASN A 147 -11.05 0.23 -23.15
C ASN A 147 -12.41 -0.43 -23.45
N LEU A 148 -13.50 0.05 -22.84
CA LEU A 148 -14.84 -0.44 -23.13
C LEU A 148 -15.27 -0.13 -24.58
N ILE A 149 -14.95 1.06 -25.08
CA ILE A 149 -15.27 1.45 -26.47
C ILE A 149 -14.52 0.56 -27.47
N LEU A 150 -13.25 0.21 -27.19
CA LEU A 150 -12.47 -0.67 -28.04
C LEU A 150 -13.05 -2.09 -28.09
N GLN A 151 -13.45 -2.64 -26.94
CA GLN A 151 -14.05 -3.98 -26.86
C GLN A 151 -15.40 -4.14 -27.59
N ILE A 152 -16.12 -3.04 -27.83
CA ILE A 152 -17.42 -3.06 -28.55
C ILE A 152 -17.20 -3.01 -30.08
N ARG A 153 -15.99 -2.68 -30.54
CA ARG A 153 -15.66 -2.53 -31.97
C ARG A 153 -15.01 -3.77 -32.60
N GLU A 154 -14.78 -4.82 -31.82
CA GLU A 154 -14.33 -6.15 -32.24
C GLU A 154 -15.50 -7.14 -32.20
#